data_AF-A0A945ZPY1-F1
#
_entry.id   AF-A0A945ZPY1-F1
#
_cell.length_a   1.000
_cell.length_b   1.000
_cell.length_c   1.000
_cell.angle_alpha   90.00
_cell.angle_beta   90.00
_cell.angle_gamma   90.00
#
_symmetry.space_group_name_H-M   'P 1'
#
loop_
_entity.id
_entity.type
_entity.pdbx_description
1 polymer ?
#
loop_
_entity_poly.entity_id
_entity_poly.type
_entity_poly.pdbx_seq_one_letter_code
_entity_poly.pdbx_strand_id
1 'polypeptide(L)' 'MENISFLAQLVVALSIIIVWVFRYDNIVSEFKHYGLSDMTRNIVGASKIILATILALGCWYEVPVVLASLSMAFLMICAQ' A
#
# COMPACT_ATOMS: atom_id res chain seq x y z
N MET A 1 11.12 15.50 14.55
CA MET A 1 11.10 14.07 14.16
C MET A 1 9.67 13.63 13.82
N GLU A 2 8.71 13.96 14.68
CA GLU A 2 7.29 13.60 14.52
C GLU A 2 6.65 14.11 13.22
N ASN A 3 6.82 15.41 12.90
CA ASN A 3 6.28 15.98 11.66
C ASN A 3 6.83 15.32 10.39
N ILE A 4 8.10 14.87 10.41
CA ILE A 4 8.72 14.18 9.28
C ILE A 4 8.13 12.78 9.12
N SER A 5 7.87 12.10 10.23
CA SER A 5 7.19 10.80 10.25
C SER A 5 5.76 10.90 9.68
N PHE A 6 4.98 11.90 10.09
CA PHE A 6 3.64 12.12 9.55
C PHE A 6 3.65 12.45 8.06
N LEU A 7 4.57 13.32 7.62
CA LEU A 7 4.71 13.63 6.19
C LEU A 7 5.05 12.38 5.38
N ALA A 8 5.98 11.55 5.87
CA ALA A 8 6.36 10.30 5.22
C ALA A 8 5.20 9.30 5.14
N GLN A 9 4.43 9.13 6.23
CA GLN A 9 3.25 8.27 6.26
C GLN A 9 2.22 8.69 5.22
N LEU A 10 1.91 10.00 5.14
CA LEU A 10 0.97 10.53 4.16
C LEU A 10 1.47 10.36 2.71
N VAL A 11 2.74 10.65 2.44
CA VAL A 11 3.31 10.48 1.11
C VAL A 11 3.25 9.02 0.66
N VAL A 12 3.62 8.08 1.53
CA VAL A 12 3.54 6.64 1.22
C VAL A 12 2.10 6.22 1.01
N ALA A 13 1.18 6.60 1.90
CA ALA A 13 -0.24 6.28 1.77
C ALA A 13 -0.84 6.79 0.45
N LEU A 14 -0.59 8.06 0.12
CA LEU A 14 -1.08 8.68 -1.11
C LEU A 14 -0.48 8.03 -2.36
N SER A 15 0.81 7.73 -2.36
CA SER A 15 1.47 7.09 -3.51
C SER A 15 0.82 5.74 -3.86
N ILE A 16 0.48 4.95 -2.84
CA ILE A 16 -0.15 3.64 -3.02
C ILE A 16 -1.56 3.79 -3.56
N ILE A 17 -2.33 4.72 -3.02
CA ILE A 17 -3.68 5.00 -3.50
C ILE A 17 -3.62 5.45 -4.97
N ILE A 18 -2.69 6.32 -5.34
CA ILE A 18 -2.52 6.76 -6.73
C ILE A 18 -2.25 5.58 -7.66
N VAL A 19 -1.30 4.71 -7.30
CA VAL A 19 -0.93 3.57 -8.14
C VAL A 19 -2.06 2.53 -8.20
N TRP A 20 -2.67 2.18 -7.07
CA TRP A 20 -3.65 1.09 -7.01
C TRP A 20 -5.07 1.46 -7.41
N VAL A 21 -5.46 2.73 -7.27
CA VAL A 21 -6.80 3.20 -7.66
C VAL A 21 -6.77 3.78 -9.06
N PHE A 22 -5.88 4.72 -9.35
CA PHE A 22 -5.89 5.43 -10.64
C PHE A 22 -5.19 4.67 -11.77
N ARG A 23 -4.21 3.81 -11.45
CA ARG A 23 -3.51 2.97 -12.42
C ARG A 23 -3.93 1.51 -12.35
N TYR A 24 -5.17 1.25 -11.92
CA TYR A 24 -5.67 -0.12 -11.77
C TYR A 24 -5.55 -0.93 -13.07
N ASP A 25 -5.85 -0.35 -14.23
CA ASP A 25 -5.75 -1.04 -15.53
C ASP A 25 -4.32 -1.50 -15.85
N ASN A 26 -3.31 -0.69 -15.49
CA ASN A 26 -1.91 -1.10 -15.59
C ASN A 26 -1.64 -2.32 -14.70
N ILE A 27 -2.10 -2.30 -13.44
CA ILE A 27 -1.91 -3.43 -12.52
C ILE A 27 -2.60 -4.69 -13.05
N VAL A 28 -3.79 -4.57 -13.63
CA VAL A 28 -4.47 -5.70 -14.28
C VAL A 28 -3.60 -6.29 -15.39
N SER A 29 -3.02 -5.44 -16.25
CA SER A 29 -2.15 -5.90 -17.33
C SER A 29 -0.85 -6.55 -16.82
N GLU A 30 -0.29 -6.01 -15.75
CA GLU A 30 0.96 -6.46 -15.13
C GLU A 30 0.79 -7.84 -14.47
N PHE A 31 -0.29 -8.03 -13.69
CA PHE A 31 -0.61 -9.33 -13.09
C PHE A 31 -0.92 -10.40 -14.14
N LYS A 32 -1.56 -10.04 -15.25
CA LYS A 32 -1.78 -10.96 -16.39
C LYS A 32 -0.45 -11.36 -17.03
N HIS A 33 0.47 -10.42 -17.20
CA HIS A 33 1.81 -10.69 -17.72
C HIS A 33 2.61 -11.62 -16.79
N TYR A 34 2.44 -11.48 -15.48
CA TYR A 34 3.03 -12.40 -14.49
C TYR A 34 2.33 -13.76 -14.38
N GLY A 35 1.24 -13.99 -15.13
CA GLY A 35 0.45 -15.23 -15.03
C GLY A 35 -0.22 -15.43 -13.67
N LEU A 36 -0.42 -14.34 -12.91
CA LEU A 36 -1.05 -14.38 -11.59
C LEU A 36 -2.57 -14.23 -11.69
N SER A 37 -3.28 -14.86 -10.76
CA SER A 37 -4.74 -14.81 -10.73
C SER A 37 -5.29 -13.45 -10.31
N ASP A 38 -6.51 -13.14 -10.76
CA ASP A 38 -7.26 -11.95 -10.31
C ASP A 38 -7.49 -11.96 -8.80
N MET A 39 -7.61 -13.15 -8.19
CA MET A 39 -7.75 -13.29 -6.74
C MET A 39 -6.48 -12.81 -6.02
N THR A 40 -5.31 -13.23 -6.48
CA THR A 40 -4.02 -12.78 -5.93
C THR A 40 -3.87 -11.26 -6.07
N ARG A 41 -4.23 -10.69 -7.22
CA ARG A 41 -4.23 -9.23 -7.44
C ARG A 41 -5.11 -8.52 -6.41
N ASN A 42 -6.34 -9.00 -6.22
CA ASN A 42 -7.29 -8.37 -5.33
C ASN A 42 -6.84 -8.46 -3.86
N ILE A 43 -6.26 -9.59 -3.43
CA ILE A 43 -5.70 -9.73 -2.07
C ILE A 43 -4.55 -8.76 -1.85
N VAL A 44 -3.59 -8.70 -2.78
CA VAL A 44 -2.42 -7.80 -2.68
C VAL A 44 -2.89 -6.34 -2.69
N GLY A 45 -3.83 -5.99 -3.56
CA GLY A 45 -4.39 -4.65 -3.65
C GLY A 45 -5.14 -4.23 -2.41
N ALA A 46 -6.09 -5.05 -1.94
CA ALA A 46 -6.84 -4.78 -0.73
C ALA A 46 -5.90 -4.61 0.47
N SER A 47 -4.88 -5.47 0.60
CA SER A 47 -3.88 -5.38 1.67
C SER A 47 -3.11 -4.05 1.60
N LYS A 48 -2.63 -3.64 0.42
CA LYS A 48 -1.93 -2.36 0.23
C LYS A 48 -2.82 -1.16 0.56
N ILE A 49 -4.11 -1.18 0.19
CA ILE A 49 -5.06 -0.10 0.51
C ILE A 49 -5.36 -0.05 2.02
N ILE A 50 -5.56 -1.19 2.68
CA ILE A 50 -5.77 -1.26 4.13
C ILE A 50 -4.56 -0.67 4.87
N LEU A 51 -3.35 -1.10 4.50
CA LEU A 51 -2.12 -0.64 5.13
C LEU A 51 -1.87 0.85 4.86
N ALA A 52 -2.13 1.34 3.64
CA ALA A 52 -2.07 2.77 3.32
C ALA A 52 -3.05 3.58 4.17
N THR A 53 -4.26 3.05 4.39
CA THR A 53 -5.27 3.68 5.26
C THR A 53 -4.79 3.75 6.71
N ILE A 54 -4.19 2.68 7.24
CA ILE A 54 -3.61 2.67 8.60
C ILE A 54 -2.47 3.69 8.73
N LEU A 55 -1.60 3.81 7.72
CA LEU A 55 -0.54 4.82 7.69
C LEU A 55 -1.12 6.25 7.71
N ALA A 56 -2.19 6.50 6.95
CA ALA A 56 -2.86 7.81 6.97
C ALA A 56 -3.55 8.10 8.33
N LEU A 57 -4.22 7.11 8.92
CA LEU A 57 -4.85 7.23 10.23
C LEU A 57 -3.84 7.42 11.37
N GLY A 58 -2.61 6.91 11.20
CA GLY A 58 -1.50 7.09 12.14
C GLY A 58 -1.09 8.53 12.41
N CYS A 59 -1.57 9.48 11.59
CA CYS A 59 -1.36 10.91 11.81
C CYS A 59 -2.31 11.51 12.86
N TRP A 60 -3.49 10.91 13.08
CA TRP A 60 -4.52 11.44 13.98
C TRP A 60 -4.89 10.49 15.13
N TYR A 61 -4.63 9.19 14.99
CA TYR A 61 -5.03 8.16 15.93
C TYR A 61 -3.85 7.28 16.32
N GLU A 62 -3.90 6.74 17.55
CA GLU A 62 -2.97 5.70 17.98
C GLU A 62 -3.33 4.36 17.32
N VAL A 63 -2.73 4.13 16.15
CA VAL A 63 -2.84 2.88 15.39
C VAL A 63 -1.44 2.26 15.24
N PRO A 64 -1.35 0.95 14.96
CA PRO A 64 -0.06 0.25 14.86
C PRO A 64 0.69 0.59 13.55
N VAL A 65 1.19 1.82 13.43
CA VAL A 65 1.91 2.35 12.26
C VAL A 65 3.15 1.53 11.93
N VAL A 66 3.90 1.07 12.94
CA VAL A 66 5.11 0.26 12.75
C VAL A 66 4.77 -1.09 12.11
N LEU A 67 3.69 -1.74 12.55
CA LEU A 67 3.24 -2.98 11.93
C LEU A 67 2.80 -2.71 10.48
N ALA A 68 2.06 -1.63 10.26
CA ALA A 68 1.61 -1.27 8.92
C ALA A 68 2.77 -1.00 7.95
N SER A 69 3.81 -0.29 8.40
CA SER A 69 4.98 0.02 7.57
C SER A 69 5.82 -1.22 7.28
N LEU A 70 6.01 -2.11 8.25
CA LEU A 70 6.72 -3.39 8.06
C LEU A 70 5.96 -4.32 7.10
N SER A 71 4.64 -4.47 7.28
CA SER A 71 3.81 -5.26 6.37
C SER A 71 3.79 -4.66 4.97
N MET A 72 3.78 -3.34 4.85
CA MET A 72 3.89 -2.66 3.55
C MET A 72 5.22 -2.96 2.86
N ALA A 73 6.34 -2.83 3.60
CA ALA A 73 7.67 -3.12 3.08
C ALA A 73 7.77 -4.58 2.59
N PHE A 74 7.24 -5.52 3.37
CA PHE A 74 7.17 -6.93 2.97
C PHE A 74 6.40 -7.11 1.65
N LEU A 75 5.22 -6.52 1.51
CA LEU A 75 4.43 -6.59 0.27
C LEU A 75 5.10 -5.93 -0.94
N MET A 76 5.98 -4.95 -0.71
CA MET A 76 6.77 -4.35 -1.79
C MET A 76 7.93 -5.26 -2.22
N ILE A 77 8.58 -5.95 -1.28
CA ILE A 77 9.65 -6.90 -1.58
C ILE A 77 9.12 -8.11 -2.36
N CYS A 78 7.94 -8.64 -1.97
CA CYS A 78 7.31 -9.75 -2.69
C CYS A 78 6.82 -9.41 -4.10
N ALA A 79 6.79 -8.12 -4.46
CA ALA A 79 6.35 -7.65 -5.77
C ALA A 79 7.51 -7.38 -6.75
N GLN A 80 8.77 -7.64 -6.36
CA GLN A 80 9.92 -7.65 -7.27
C GLN A 80 9.91 -8.90 -8.16
#